data_AF-A0A3N5Q4V5-F1
#
_entry.id   AF-A0A3N5Q4V5-F1
#
_cell.length_a   1.000
_cell.length_b   1.000
_cell.length_c   1.000
_cell.angle_alpha   90.00
_cell.angle_beta   90.00
_cell.angle_gamma   90.00
#
_symmetry.space_group_name_H-M   'P 1'
#
loop_
_entity.id
_entity.type
_entity.pdbx_description
1 polymer ?
#
loop_
_entity_poly.entity_id
_entity_poly.type
_entity_poly.pdbx_seq_one_letter_code
_entity_poly.pdbx_strand_id
1 'polypeptide(L)' 'MPEGELLIGHLPPKKHKMVVAWIVIHEDELRADWDLAVNGKKPFSIRGLDQ' A
#
# COMPACT_ATOMS: atom_id res chain seq x y z
N MET A 1 1.73 -0.08 10.44
CA MET A 1 1.05 1.04 9.74
C MET A 1 -0.36 1.18 10.30
N PRO A 2 -1.04 2.33 10.19
CA PRO A 2 -2.49 2.36 10.42
C PRO A 2 -3.19 1.42 9.44
N GLU A 3 -4.40 0.98 9.78
CA GLU A 3 -5.16 -0.14 9.19
C GLU A 3 -5.63 0.07 7.71
N GLY A 4 -4.96 0.94 6.97
CA GLY A 4 -5.32 1.29 5.59
C GLY A 4 -6.57 2.17 5.48
N GLU A 5 -6.94 2.86 6.56
CA GLU A 5 -8.12 3.72 6.59
C GLU A 5 -7.97 4.91 5.62
N LEU A 6 -9.03 5.19 4.87
CA LEU A 6 -9.08 6.32 3.94
C LEU A 6 -9.18 7.64 4.73
N LEU A 7 -8.06 8.36 4.80
CA LEU A 7 -7.99 9.64 5.54
C LEU A 7 -8.72 10.80 4.83
N ILE A 8 -8.77 10.78 3.50
CA ILE A 8 -9.43 11.81 2.69
C ILE A 8 -9.85 11.25 1.32
N GLY A 9 -10.93 11.80 0.75
CA GLY A 9 -11.41 11.47 -0.59
C GLY A 9 -12.44 10.34 -0.62
N HIS A 10 -12.69 9.79 -1.80
CA HIS A 10 -13.62 8.68 -1.98
C HIS A 10 -13.15 7.75 -3.10
N LEU A 11 -13.10 6.46 -2.80
CA LEU A 11 -12.98 5.39 -3.79
C LEU A 11 -14.31 4.64 -3.87
N PRO A 12 -14.76 4.25 -5.08
CA PRO A 12 -15.91 3.35 -5.22
C PRO A 12 -15.73 2.11 -4.32
N PRO A 13 -16.77 1.64 -3.62
CA PRO A 13 -16.61 0.63 -2.56
C PRO A 13 -15.86 -0.64 -2.99
N LYS A 14 -16.06 -1.10 -4.22
CA LYS A 14 -15.34 -2.26 -4.78
C LYS A 14 -13.84 -2.00 -4.93
N LYS A 15 -13.46 -0.82 -5.42
CA LYS A 15 -12.05 -0.43 -5.60
C LYS A 15 -11.36 -0.24 -4.25
N HIS A 16 -12.03 0.38 -3.28
CA HIS A 16 -11.50 0.53 -1.92
C HIS A 16 -11.15 -0.84 -1.30
N LYS A 17 -12.07 -1.80 -1.37
CA LYS A 17 -11.83 -3.17 -0.87
C LYS A 17 -10.64 -3.85 -1.54
N MET A 18 -10.47 -3.66 -2.86
CA MET A 18 -9.32 -4.21 -3.58
C MET A 18 -8.00 -3.62 -3.09
N VAL A 19 -7.94 -2.30 -2.87
CA VAL A 19 -6.73 -1.62 -2.37
C VAL A 19 -6.39 -2.11 -0.96
N VAL A 20 -7.38 -2.17 -0.06
CA VAL A 20 -7.17 -2.66 1.31
C VAL A 20 -6.68 -4.11 1.31
N ALA A 21 -7.30 -4.98 0.50
CA ALA A 21 -6.87 -6.37 0.37
C ALA A 21 -5.44 -6.48 -0.17
N TRP A 22 -5.08 -5.67 -1.17
CA TRP A 22 -3.72 -5.64 -1.72
C TRP A 22 -2.71 -5.20 -0.66
N ILE A 23 -3.00 -4.17 0.14
CA ILE A 23 -2.12 -3.70 1.22
C ILE A 23 -1.87 -4.82 2.24
N VAL A 24 -2.90 -5.57 2.63
CA VAL A 24 -2.76 -6.67 3.60
C VAL A 24 -1.89 -7.79 3.05
N ILE A 25 -2.04 -8.15 1.76
CA ILE A 25 -1.23 -9.20 1.13
C ILE A 25 0.25 -8.81 1.04
N HIS A 26 0.54 -7.51 0.95
CA HIS A 26 1.87 -6.96 0.70
C HIS A 26 2.43 -6.15 1.89
N GLU A 27 1.95 -6.39 3.12
CA GLU A 27 2.30 -5.56 4.28
C GLU A 27 3.80 -5.49 4.54
N ASP A 28 4.49 -6.64 4.49
CA ASP A 28 5.92 -6.72 4.79
C ASP A 28 6.78 -5.95 3.77
N GLU A 29 6.46 -6.05 2.48
CA GLU A 29 7.20 -5.31 1.43
C GLU A 29 6.93 -3.81 1.52
N LEU A 30 5.67 -3.41 1.77
CA LEU A 30 5.30 -2.00 1.95
C LEU A 30 5.99 -1.39 3.17
N ARG A 31 6.23 -2.19 4.23
CA ARG A 31 6.94 -1.72 5.42
C ARG A 31 8.42 -1.49 5.14
N ALA A 32 9.07 -2.40 4.41
CA ALA A 32 10.45 -2.20 3.97
C ALA A 32 10.58 -0.97 3.05
N ASP A 33 9.62 -0.77 2.14
CA ASP A 33 9.57 0.39 1.26
C ASP A 33 9.32 1.70 2.00
N TRP A 34 8.48 1.67 3.04
CA TRP A 34 8.27 2.82 3.92
C TRP A 34 9.58 3.24 4.60
N ASP A 35 10.31 2.28 5.16
CA ASP A 35 11.60 2.54 5.82
C ASP A 35 12.63 3.12 4.83
N LEU A 36 12.64 2.68 3.57
CA LEU A 36 13.47 3.29 2.53
C LEU A 36 13.04 4.74 2.28
N ALA A 37 11.74 4.99 2.06
CA ALA A 37 11.20 6.30 1.72
C ALA A 37 11.50 7.35 2.80
N VAL A 38 11.24 7.05 4.08
CA VAL A 38 11.46 8.00 5.18
C VAL A 38 12.94 8.30 5.43
N ASN A 39 13.83 7.43 4.98
CA ASN A 39 15.28 7.63 5.01
C ASN A 39 15.83 8.25 3.71
N GLY A 40 14.97 8.74 2.81
CA GLY A 40 15.36 9.39 1.55
C GLY A 40 15.91 8.43 0.50
N LYS A 41 15.70 7.12 0.67
CA LYS A 41 16.08 6.09 -0.31
C LYS A 41 14.91 5.79 -1.23
N LYS A 42 15.23 5.34 -2.45
CA LYS A 42 14.21 4.97 -3.44
C LYS A 42 13.54 3.64 -3.03
N PRO A 43 12.20 3.61 -2.86
CA PRO A 43 11.46 2.37 -2.67
C PRO A 43 11.50 1.48 -3.92
N PHE A 44 11.16 0.21 -3.76
CA PHE A 44 10.96 -0.69 -4.88
C PHE A 44 9.73 -0.29 -5.71
N SER A 45 9.70 -0.75 -6.96
CA SER A 45 8.52 -0.54 -7.80
C SER A 45 7.40 -1.48 -7.35
N ILE A 46 6.21 -0.92 -7.12
CA ILE A 46 5.00 -1.69 -6.82
C ILE A 46 4.71 -2.65 -7.98
N ARG A 47 4.57 -3.94 -7.68
CA ARG A 47 4.19 -4.96 -8.65
C ARG A 47 2.66 -5.04 -8.79
N GLY A 48 2.21 -5.44 -9.98
CA GLY A 48 0.78 -5.69 -10.24
C GLY A 48 0.26 -6.90 -9.46
N LEU A 49 -1.06 -7.03 -9.36
CA LEU A 49 -1.76 -8.13 -8.66
C LEU A 49 -1.52 -9.52 -9.26
N ASP A 50 -0.95 -9.57 -10.46
CA ASP A 50 -0.88 -10.68 -11.38
C ASP A 50 0.56 -11.15 -11.69
N GLN A 51 1.55 -10.70 -10.88
CA GLN A 51 2.96 -11.07 -11.01
C GLN A 51 3.46 -12.05 -9.94
#